data_AF-A0A955T0X9-F1
#
_entry.id   AF-A0A955T0X9-F1
#
_cell.length_a   1.000
_cell.length_b   1.000
_cell.length_c   1.000
_cell.angle_alpha   90.00
_cell.angle_beta   90.00
_cell.angle_gamma   90.00
#
_symmetry.space_group_name_H-M   'P 1'
#
loop_
_entity.id
_entity.type
_entity.pdbx_description
1 polymer ?
#
loop_
_entity_poly.entity_id
_entity_poly.type
_entity_poly.pdbx_seq_one_letter_code
_entity_poly.pdbx_strand_id
1 'polypeptide(L)'
;APSAKSDYWIGTRPGLGDLALLLSVAHLIIENKGYDEEYIKKFSDLPLLVRADTLKRLRPEEIIEGYQQKDLKNGPSYSGQGLTDEQREKIGDFCVWDSANNQAVAISRDEVGEKLTVDPALFGEFKVKTLDGQEVQVLTVMEMYHRHLKDYDPKTAAEISGADPELIERLANDLSTIKPAAIHFGEGINHYFHATLHNRACFFLATLTGNIGRHGGGCYAWAGNYKGALFQASAWSGPGVGAYKDEDPFNPVLDETADVTHHHIHHYASGEEPSYWAHGEKILKVKTPEGEKVFTGKTHLPTPTKAFWYNNANFINQAKWVYEIVHNILPKVDMVIDQQVEWTGSAEYADLVLPANGWVEFQDLEVGGSCSNPYLQVWGGDGIQPVHDSKDDAAIFAGVADALAALTDEKRFSDYWKFIKEKKSKVYIQRVLNSCTTTRNEEGPYDVDRIVKGEYGGEPGAALFLFRTYPRLPFYEQINDSIPFYTDCGRLAAYCDLSEAIDAGENLIVHREPVEATPYLPNVIVSTSPFLK
;
A
#
# COMPACT_ATOMS: atom_id res chain seq x y z
N ALA A 1 9.51 -15.65 -18.90
CA ALA A 1 9.92 -14.61 -19.87
C ALA A 1 10.98 -13.64 -19.31
N PRO A 2 10.87 -13.10 -18.07
CA PRO A 2 11.92 -12.23 -17.51
C PRO A 2 13.25 -12.95 -17.24
N SER A 3 13.20 -14.17 -16.68
CA SER A 3 14.39 -14.97 -16.38
C SER A 3 15.29 -15.27 -17.58
N ALA A 4 14.73 -15.31 -18.79
CA ALA A 4 15.49 -15.51 -20.03
C ALA A 4 16.29 -14.26 -20.48
N LYS A 5 16.09 -13.12 -19.80
CA LYS A 5 16.77 -11.85 -20.06
C LYS A 5 17.63 -11.39 -18.88
N SER A 6 17.63 -12.12 -17.78
CA SER A 6 18.44 -11.84 -16.59
C SER A 6 19.87 -12.34 -16.76
N ASP A 7 20.84 -11.64 -16.18
CA ASP A 7 22.25 -12.07 -16.17
C ASP A 7 22.47 -13.36 -15.37
N TYR A 8 21.66 -13.58 -14.33
CA TYR A 8 21.58 -14.84 -13.59
C TYR A 8 20.17 -15.06 -13.02
N TRP A 9 19.87 -16.33 -12.71
CA TRP A 9 18.61 -16.75 -12.11
C TRP A 9 18.90 -17.49 -10.81
N ILE A 10 18.29 -17.04 -9.71
CA ILE A 10 18.31 -17.76 -8.43
C ILE A 10 16.99 -18.53 -8.30
N GLY A 11 17.07 -19.85 -8.34
CA GLY A 11 15.92 -20.72 -8.08
C GLY A 11 15.69 -20.86 -6.58
N THR A 12 14.43 -20.75 -6.15
CA THR A 12 14.04 -20.91 -4.75
C THR A 12 12.82 -21.82 -4.62
N ARG A 13 12.65 -22.41 -3.43
CA ARG A 13 11.49 -23.18 -3.05
C ARG A 13 10.26 -22.24 -2.97
N PRO A 14 9.12 -22.61 -3.58
CA PRO A 14 7.87 -21.87 -3.41
C PRO A 14 7.43 -21.77 -1.95
N GLY A 15 6.60 -20.79 -1.62
CA GLY A 15 6.20 -20.54 -0.24
C GLY A 15 7.20 -19.71 0.55
N LEU A 16 7.65 -18.61 -0.05
CA LEU A 16 8.54 -17.63 0.59
C LEU A 16 9.89 -18.19 1.08
N GLY A 17 10.41 -19.26 0.46
CA GLY A 17 11.77 -19.72 0.73
C GLY A 17 12.83 -18.67 0.38
N ASP A 18 12.52 -17.78 -0.57
CA ASP A 18 13.31 -16.62 -0.94
C ASP A 18 13.47 -15.58 0.19
N LEU A 19 12.59 -15.55 1.19
CA LEU A 19 12.76 -14.68 2.37
C LEU A 19 14.03 -15.04 3.16
N ALA A 20 14.31 -16.32 3.37
CA ALA A 20 15.55 -16.76 4.02
C ALA A 20 16.79 -16.35 3.21
N LEU A 21 16.71 -16.36 1.88
CA LEU A 21 17.76 -15.83 1.01
C LEU A 21 17.95 -14.33 1.21
N LEU A 22 16.88 -13.53 1.27
CA LEU A 22 16.99 -12.08 1.49
C LEU A 22 17.59 -11.73 2.86
N LEU A 23 17.24 -12.51 3.89
CA LEU A 23 17.83 -12.36 5.23
C LEU A 23 19.31 -12.73 5.23
N SER A 24 19.71 -13.75 4.47
CA SER A 24 21.12 -14.09 4.27
C SER A 24 21.90 -13.03 3.53
N VAL A 25 21.29 -12.42 2.50
CA VAL A 25 21.87 -11.27 1.81
C VAL A 25 22.05 -10.10 2.78
N ALA A 26 21.06 -9.82 3.64
CA ALA A 26 21.18 -8.79 4.67
C ALA A 26 22.30 -9.10 5.67
N HIS A 27 22.40 -10.35 6.13
CA HIS A 27 23.49 -10.83 6.97
C HIS A 27 24.86 -10.50 6.36
N LEU A 28 25.07 -10.90 5.10
CA LEU A 28 26.34 -10.68 4.39
C LEU A 28 26.63 -9.19 4.17
N ILE A 29 25.64 -8.37 3.82
CA ILE A 29 25.82 -6.92 3.66
C ILE A 29 26.30 -6.30 4.98
N ILE A 30 25.75 -6.74 6.12
CA ILE A 30 26.12 -6.25 7.46
C ILE A 30 27.54 -6.70 7.84
N GLU A 31 27.83 -8.00 7.75
CA GLU A 31 29.14 -8.56 8.13
C GLU A 31 30.27 -7.98 7.27
N ASN A 32 30.02 -7.80 5.97
CA ASN A 32 31.01 -7.28 5.03
C ASN A 32 31.07 -5.74 4.98
N LYS A 33 30.27 -5.04 5.80
CA LYS A 33 30.18 -3.57 5.80
C LYS A 33 29.83 -2.98 4.44
N GLY A 34 28.96 -3.66 3.69
CA GLY A 34 28.42 -3.22 2.39
C GLY A 34 27.27 -2.22 2.50
N TYR A 35 26.88 -1.85 3.72
CA TYR A 35 25.78 -0.94 3.99
C TYR A 35 26.19 0.55 3.91
N ASP A 36 25.21 1.43 3.72
CA ASP A 36 25.35 2.89 3.70
C ASP A 36 25.05 3.47 5.09
N GLU A 37 26.09 3.59 5.92
CA GLU A 37 25.96 3.99 7.33
C GLU A 37 25.27 5.36 7.51
N GLU A 38 25.69 6.35 6.72
CA GLU A 38 25.16 7.71 6.82
C GLU A 38 23.67 7.72 6.47
N TYR A 39 23.29 7.04 5.38
CA TYR A 39 21.90 6.93 4.96
C TYR A 39 21.04 6.26 6.04
N ILE A 40 21.51 5.14 6.59
CA ILE A 40 20.82 4.39 7.63
C ILE A 40 20.57 5.26 8.86
N LYS A 41 21.61 5.95 9.35
CA LYS A 41 21.50 6.83 10.52
C LYS A 41 20.48 7.95 10.32
N LYS A 42 20.44 8.52 9.12
CA LYS A 42 19.58 9.66 8.78
C LYS A 42 18.12 9.29 8.54
N PHE A 43 17.83 8.13 7.96
CA PHE A 43 16.51 7.85 7.38
C PHE A 43 15.84 6.55 7.84
N SER A 44 16.49 5.70 8.62
CA SER A 44 15.93 4.44 9.10
C SER A 44 15.79 4.38 10.62
N ASP A 45 14.98 3.45 11.11
CA ASP A 45 14.83 3.19 12.55
C ASP A 45 15.95 2.33 13.16
N LEU A 46 16.92 1.88 12.35
CA LEU A 46 18.00 1.00 12.79
C LEU A 46 18.85 1.54 13.96
N PRO A 47 19.05 2.86 14.13
CA PRO A 47 19.74 3.40 15.31
C PRO A 47 18.85 3.57 16.56
N LEU A 48 17.52 3.41 16.46
CA LEU A 48 16.63 3.60 17.61
C LEU A 48 16.88 2.53 18.67
N LEU A 49 16.72 2.92 19.94
CA LEU A 49 16.93 2.04 21.08
C LEU A 49 15.68 1.24 21.43
N VAL A 50 15.87 -0.06 21.66
CA VAL A 50 14.85 -1.01 22.09
C VAL A 50 15.26 -1.62 23.42
N ARG A 51 14.32 -1.70 24.35
CA ARG A 51 14.47 -2.39 25.63
C ARG A 51 14.51 -3.90 25.44
N ALA A 52 15.55 -4.57 25.95
CA ALA A 52 15.72 -6.01 25.79
C ALA A 52 14.68 -6.84 26.57
N ASP A 53 14.15 -6.30 27.67
CA ASP A 53 13.20 -6.98 28.55
C ASP A 53 11.76 -6.93 28.03
N THR A 54 11.36 -5.82 27.39
CA THR A 54 10.00 -5.62 26.88
C THR A 54 9.89 -5.78 25.37
N LEU A 55 10.99 -5.64 24.63
CA LEU A 55 11.04 -5.54 23.16
C LEU A 55 10.26 -4.32 22.63
N LYS A 56 10.07 -3.29 23.46
CA LYS A 56 9.49 -2.01 23.06
C LYS A 56 10.59 -0.97 22.86
N ARG A 57 10.37 -0.01 21.97
CA ARG A 57 11.29 1.12 21.82
C ARG A 57 11.37 1.91 23.13
N LEU A 58 12.59 2.26 23.53
CA LEU A 58 12.83 3.07 24.72
C LEU A 58 12.23 4.46 24.53
N ARG A 59 11.42 4.90 25.50
CA ARG A 59 10.80 6.22 25.48
C ARG A 59 11.57 7.23 26.33
N PRO A 60 11.70 8.49 25.87
CA PRO A 60 12.40 9.52 26.62
C PRO A 60 11.85 9.74 28.04
N GLU A 61 10.53 9.71 28.21
CA GLU A 61 9.85 9.81 29.50
C GLU A 61 10.23 8.72 30.51
N GLU A 62 10.83 7.61 30.08
CA GLU A 62 11.33 6.56 30.99
C GLU A 62 12.70 6.90 31.60
N ILE A 63 13.46 7.83 31.00
CA ILE A 63 14.86 8.10 31.35
C ILE A 63 15.19 9.58 31.60
N ILE A 64 14.32 10.51 31.19
CA ILE A 64 14.52 11.95 31.34
C ILE A 64 13.42 12.52 32.24
N GLU A 65 13.81 12.99 33.43
CA GLU A 65 12.88 13.55 34.41
C GLU A 65 12.17 14.79 33.85
N GLY A 66 10.83 14.80 33.90
CA GLY A 66 10.02 15.91 33.41
C GLY A 66 10.04 16.09 31.89
N TYR A 67 10.42 15.07 31.11
CA TYR A 67 10.46 15.14 29.65
C TYR A 67 9.13 15.63 29.07
N GLN A 68 9.23 16.53 28.10
CA GLN A 68 8.11 17.01 27.29
C GLN A 68 8.42 16.68 25.83
N GLN A 69 7.44 16.13 25.13
CA GLN A 69 7.56 15.82 23.70
C GLN A 69 7.95 17.08 22.92
N LYS A 70 8.85 16.93 21.96
CA LYS A 70 9.27 18.03 21.09
C LYS A 70 8.07 18.57 20.30
N ASP A 71 7.99 19.89 20.17
CA ASP A 71 6.90 20.55 19.43
C ASP A 71 7.08 20.37 17.92
N LEU A 72 6.10 19.71 17.28
CA LEU A 72 6.08 19.44 15.84
C LEU A 72 5.01 20.25 15.10
N LYS A 73 4.28 21.16 15.78
CA LYS A 73 3.11 21.85 15.19
C LYS A 73 3.44 22.66 13.94
N ASN A 74 4.65 23.21 13.87
CA ASN A 74 5.15 23.95 12.72
C ASN A 74 5.97 23.09 11.74
N GLY A 75 6.11 21.80 12.03
CA GLY A 75 6.90 20.85 11.25
C GLY A 75 6.09 20.15 10.14
N PRO A 76 6.76 19.40 9.25
CA PRO A 76 6.12 18.64 8.17
C PRO A 76 5.16 17.55 8.67
N SER A 77 5.36 17.00 9.88
CA SER A 77 4.42 16.04 10.49
C SER A 77 3.00 16.60 10.56
N TYR A 78 2.83 17.84 11.01
CA TYR A 78 1.52 18.48 11.13
C TYR A 78 1.08 19.12 9.81
N SER A 79 1.92 19.99 9.24
CA SER A 79 1.54 20.83 8.09
C SER A 79 1.38 20.05 6.78
N GLY A 80 2.13 18.96 6.59
CA GLY A 80 2.10 18.15 5.38
C GLY A 80 1.40 16.80 5.55
N GLN A 81 1.59 16.13 6.69
CA GLN A 81 1.13 14.75 6.88
C GLN A 81 -0.15 14.64 7.70
N GLY A 82 -0.66 15.76 8.22
CA GLY A 82 -1.92 15.80 8.95
C GLY A 82 -1.88 15.05 10.28
N LEU A 83 -0.71 14.94 10.92
CA LEU A 83 -0.59 14.36 12.26
C LEU A 83 -1.47 15.15 13.25
N THR A 84 -2.32 14.44 14.00
CA THR A 84 -3.19 15.06 15.00
C THR A 84 -2.52 15.11 16.38
N ASP A 85 -3.03 15.96 17.27
CA ASP A 85 -2.56 16.01 18.67
C ASP A 85 -2.73 14.67 19.40
N GLU A 86 -3.84 13.96 19.18
CA GLU A 86 -4.07 12.61 19.74
C GLU A 86 -3.05 11.58 19.21
N GLN A 87 -2.77 11.61 17.90
CA GLN A 87 -1.76 10.73 17.31
C GLN A 87 -0.37 11.07 17.83
N ARG A 88 -0.04 12.36 17.99
CA ARG A 88 1.24 12.82 18.52
C ARG A 88 1.44 12.35 19.95
N GLU A 89 0.43 12.51 20.81
CA GLU A 89 0.46 12.04 22.20
C GLU A 89 0.74 10.53 22.27
N LYS A 90 0.09 9.74 21.41
CA LYS A 90 0.28 8.28 21.34
C LYS A 90 1.64 7.86 20.79
N ILE A 91 2.13 8.53 19.75
CA ILE A 91 3.39 8.17 19.08
C ILE A 91 4.60 8.55 19.95
N GLY A 92 4.55 9.72 20.58
CA GLY A 92 5.64 10.24 21.41
C GLY A 92 6.96 10.46 20.66
N ASP A 93 8.02 10.60 21.43
CA ASP A 93 9.39 10.67 20.90
C ASP A 93 10.13 9.34 21.16
N PHE A 94 11.32 9.22 20.58
CA PHE A 94 12.13 8.02 20.58
C PHE A 94 13.53 8.31 21.12
N CYS A 95 14.26 7.28 21.50
CA CYS A 95 15.65 7.41 21.94
C CYS A 95 16.65 6.81 20.94
N VAL A 96 17.80 7.47 20.83
CA VAL A 96 19.03 6.95 20.20
C VAL A 96 20.19 7.06 21.18
N TRP A 97 21.26 6.30 20.96
CA TRP A 97 22.51 6.49 21.70
C TRP A 97 23.38 7.52 21.00
N ASP A 98 23.66 8.66 21.62
CA ASP A 98 24.57 9.66 21.06
C ASP A 98 26.02 9.20 21.23
N SER A 99 26.69 8.88 20.12
CA SER A 99 28.05 8.37 20.12
C SER A 99 29.06 9.39 20.65
N ALA A 100 28.81 10.69 20.46
CA ALA A 100 29.73 11.74 20.87
C ALA A 100 29.72 11.94 22.40
N ASN A 101 28.55 11.83 23.03
CA ASN A 101 28.37 12.09 24.45
C ASN A 101 28.18 10.80 25.29
N ASN A 102 28.10 9.65 24.64
CA ASN A 102 27.94 8.33 25.25
C ASN A 102 26.74 8.26 26.22
N GLN A 103 25.58 8.70 25.74
CA GLN A 103 24.32 8.72 26.50
C GLN A 103 23.11 8.53 25.58
N ALA A 104 22.01 8.04 26.13
CA ALA A 104 20.73 8.03 25.41
C ALA A 104 20.16 9.46 25.32
N VAL A 105 19.71 9.85 24.13
CA VAL A 105 19.12 11.17 23.85
C VAL A 105 17.80 11.02 23.12
N ALA A 106 16.90 11.98 23.34
CA ALA A 106 15.58 11.99 22.70
C ALA A 106 15.63 12.61 21.30
N ILE A 107 14.98 11.94 20.35
CA ILE A 107 14.74 12.44 19.01
C ILE A 107 13.26 12.28 18.64
N SER A 108 12.79 13.21 17.84
CA SER A 108 11.43 13.25 17.35
C SER A 108 11.31 12.62 15.97
N ARG A 109 10.05 12.57 15.53
CA ARG A 109 9.65 12.15 14.20
C ARG A 109 10.26 13.02 13.09
N ASP A 110 10.40 14.33 13.31
CA ASP A 110 10.85 15.28 12.28
C ASP A 110 12.38 15.42 12.15
N GLU A 111 13.14 14.86 13.10
CA GLU A 111 14.61 14.91 13.12
C GLU A 111 15.25 13.82 12.25
N VAL A 112 14.96 13.87 10.94
CA VAL A 112 15.52 12.97 9.92
C VAL A 112 16.40 13.73 8.92
N GLY A 113 17.24 13.02 8.18
CA GLY A 113 18.09 13.64 7.16
C GLY A 113 19.01 14.72 7.74
N GLU A 114 19.01 15.90 7.14
CA GLU A 114 19.80 17.05 7.58
C GLU A 114 19.27 17.70 8.87
N LYS A 115 18.07 17.33 9.33
CA LYS A 115 17.50 17.82 10.60
C LYS A 115 17.92 16.98 11.80
N LEU A 116 18.58 15.84 11.58
CA LEU A 116 19.16 15.04 12.64
C LEU A 116 20.44 15.73 13.16
N THR A 117 20.44 16.14 14.42
CA THR A 117 21.53 16.95 15.02
C THR A 117 22.49 16.16 15.90
N VAL A 118 22.24 14.85 16.06
CA VAL A 118 23.05 13.93 16.87
C VAL A 118 23.68 12.88 15.97
N ASP A 119 24.81 12.29 16.38
CA ASP A 119 25.40 11.13 15.69
C ASP A 119 25.00 9.84 16.41
N PRO A 120 23.87 9.21 16.01
CA PRO A 120 23.38 8.03 16.70
C PRO A 120 24.31 6.85 16.46
N ALA A 121 24.60 6.07 17.50
CA ALA A 121 25.28 4.80 17.36
C ALA A 121 24.44 3.88 16.49
N LEU A 122 25.06 3.30 15.46
CA LEU A 122 24.37 2.34 14.62
C LEU A 122 24.34 0.96 15.30
N PHE A 123 25.47 0.48 15.80
CA PHE A 123 25.57 -0.76 16.57
C PHE A 123 25.77 -0.46 18.05
N GLY A 124 25.18 -1.27 18.92
CA GLY A 124 25.52 -1.25 20.32
C GLY A 124 24.47 -1.87 21.23
N GLU A 125 24.97 -2.30 22.37
CA GLU A 125 24.20 -2.71 23.54
C GLU A 125 24.66 -1.83 24.70
N PHE A 126 23.70 -1.18 25.35
CA PHE A 126 23.94 -0.19 26.38
C PHE A 126 23.06 -0.49 27.60
N LYS A 127 23.36 0.22 28.69
CA LYS A 127 22.53 0.22 29.88
C LYS A 127 22.05 1.63 30.15
N VAL A 128 20.76 1.77 30.43
CA VAL A 128 20.15 3.03 30.81
C VAL A 128 19.49 2.87 32.17
N LYS A 129 19.62 3.90 33.00
CA LYS A 129 18.91 3.97 34.27
C LYS A 129 17.57 4.66 34.03
N THR A 130 16.50 3.95 34.29
CA THR A 130 15.13 4.48 34.21
C THR A 130 14.79 5.29 35.46
N LEU A 131 13.76 6.14 35.36
CA LEU A 131 13.34 7.02 36.45
C LEU A 131 12.81 6.26 37.68
N ASP A 132 12.36 5.02 37.52
CA ASP A 132 11.96 4.16 38.64
C ASP A 132 13.17 3.52 39.38
N GLY A 133 14.38 3.80 38.91
CA GLY A 133 15.64 3.32 39.48
C GLY A 133 16.16 2.01 38.90
N GLN A 134 15.43 1.36 37.99
CA GLN A 134 15.89 0.14 37.32
C GLN A 134 16.96 0.44 36.27
N GLU A 135 17.96 -0.43 36.18
CA GLU A 135 18.93 -0.44 35.09
C GLU A 135 18.46 -1.43 34.03
N VAL A 136 18.08 -0.93 32.85
CA VAL A 136 17.57 -1.75 31.75
C VAL A 136 18.59 -1.82 30.62
N GLN A 137 18.71 -3.00 30.02
CA GLN A 137 19.53 -3.21 28.83
C GLN A 137 18.76 -2.71 27.60
N VAL A 138 19.44 -1.93 26.77
CA VAL A 138 18.89 -1.42 25.51
C VAL A 138 19.84 -1.72 24.36
N LEU A 139 19.29 -2.02 23.19
CA LEU A 139 20.05 -2.29 21.98
C LEU A 139 19.57 -1.36 20.87
N THR A 140 20.46 -1.00 19.96
CA THR A 140 20.01 -0.44 18.69
C THR A 140 19.26 -1.52 17.90
N VAL A 141 18.26 -1.14 17.10
CA VAL A 141 17.57 -2.07 16.20
C VAL A 141 18.56 -2.78 15.27
N MET A 142 19.61 -2.10 14.78
CA MET A 142 20.66 -2.71 13.98
C MET A 142 21.42 -3.81 14.73
N GLU A 143 21.76 -3.62 16.00
CA GLU A 143 22.44 -4.64 16.79
C GLU A 143 21.54 -5.86 17.01
N MET A 144 20.22 -5.65 17.18
CA MET A 144 19.27 -6.75 17.22
C MET A 144 19.26 -7.53 15.90
N TYR A 145 19.24 -6.84 14.74
CA TYR A 145 19.35 -7.48 13.44
C TYR A 145 20.68 -8.19 13.23
N HIS A 146 21.80 -7.58 13.61
CA HIS A 146 23.13 -8.18 13.49
C HIS A 146 23.24 -9.51 14.25
N ARG A 147 22.58 -9.66 15.40
CA ARG A 147 22.52 -10.93 16.13
C ARG A 147 21.51 -11.90 15.52
N HIS A 148 20.31 -11.43 15.21
CA HIS A 148 19.22 -12.22 14.61
C HIS A 148 19.63 -12.85 13.28
N LEU A 149 20.29 -12.08 12.42
CA LEU A 149 20.62 -12.49 11.06
C LEU A 149 21.70 -13.57 10.98
N LYS A 150 22.40 -13.87 12.09
CA LYS A 150 23.39 -14.97 12.17
C LYS A 150 22.76 -16.34 11.96
N ASP A 151 21.46 -16.47 12.21
CA ASP A 151 20.72 -17.70 11.93
C ASP A 151 20.54 -17.97 10.41
N TYR A 152 20.85 -16.98 9.56
CA TYR A 152 20.68 -17.05 8.11
C TYR A 152 22.02 -16.96 7.37
N ASP A 153 23.05 -17.68 7.85
CA ASP A 153 24.28 -17.86 7.07
C ASP A 153 23.96 -18.48 5.67
N PRO A 154 24.83 -18.31 4.65
CA PRO A 154 24.52 -18.74 3.28
C PRO A 154 24.16 -20.23 3.16
N LYS A 155 24.77 -21.08 3.99
CA LYS A 155 24.48 -22.51 3.99
C LYS A 155 23.09 -22.79 4.56
N THR A 156 22.78 -22.20 5.72
CA THR A 156 21.45 -22.37 6.34
C THR A 156 20.34 -21.79 5.44
N ALA A 157 20.57 -20.63 4.83
CA ALA A 157 19.63 -20.06 3.87
C ALA A 157 19.46 -20.93 2.62
N ALA A 158 20.52 -21.55 2.10
CA ALA A 158 20.44 -22.52 1.01
C ALA A 158 19.64 -23.77 1.39
N GLU A 159 19.77 -24.28 2.62
CA GLU A 159 18.98 -25.42 3.12
C GLU A 159 17.47 -25.10 3.21
N ILE A 160 17.12 -23.88 3.66
CA ILE A 160 15.72 -23.45 3.77
C ILE A 160 15.09 -23.15 2.40
N SER A 161 15.83 -22.41 1.57
CA SER A 161 15.35 -21.82 0.32
C SER A 161 15.58 -22.69 -0.91
N GLY A 162 16.54 -23.62 -0.87
CA GLY A 162 17.02 -24.34 -2.06
C GLY A 162 17.86 -23.50 -3.03
N ALA A 163 18.19 -22.25 -2.68
CA ALA A 163 19.04 -21.39 -3.51
C ALA A 163 20.50 -21.84 -3.50
N ASP A 164 21.21 -21.52 -4.58
CA ASP A 164 22.66 -21.70 -4.66
C ASP A 164 23.36 -20.68 -3.74
N PRO A 165 24.15 -21.11 -2.73
CA PRO A 165 24.83 -20.20 -1.81
C PRO A 165 25.79 -19.24 -2.52
N GLU A 166 26.42 -19.64 -3.64
CA GLU A 166 27.30 -18.74 -4.40
C GLU A 166 26.51 -17.57 -5.02
N LEU A 167 25.26 -17.81 -5.40
CA LEU A 167 24.38 -16.75 -5.92
C LEU A 167 23.83 -15.85 -4.82
N ILE A 168 23.65 -16.35 -3.60
CA ILE A 168 23.32 -15.53 -2.42
C ILE A 168 24.46 -14.54 -2.15
N GLU A 169 25.70 -15.05 -2.11
CA GLU A 169 26.90 -14.22 -1.89
C GLU A 169 27.09 -13.20 -3.02
N ARG A 170 26.90 -13.62 -4.28
CA ARG A 170 26.96 -12.72 -5.43
C ARG A 170 25.93 -11.60 -5.32
N LEU A 171 24.67 -11.92 -4.98
CA LEU A 171 23.62 -10.91 -4.84
C LEU A 171 23.94 -9.92 -3.71
N ALA A 172 24.49 -10.38 -2.59
CA ALA A 172 24.93 -9.50 -1.51
C ALA A 172 26.05 -8.55 -1.93
N ASN A 173 27.05 -9.06 -2.67
CA ASN A 173 28.11 -8.23 -3.22
C ASN A 173 27.57 -7.22 -4.25
N ASP A 174 26.69 -7.65 -5.15
CA ASP A 174 26.08 -6.80 -6.17
C ASP A 174 25.30 -5.66 -5.52
N LEU A 175 24.43 -5.94 -4.54
CA LEU A 175 23.68 -4.91 -3.82
C LEU A 175 24.56 -3.98 -2.98
N SER A 176 25.71 -4.46 -2.49
CA SER A 176 26.67 -3.62 -1.75
C SER A 176 27.45 -2.65 -2.65
N THR A 177 27.69 -3.03 -3.90
CA THR A 177 28.64 -2.34 -4.79
C THR A 177 27.98 -1.60 -5.96
N ILE A 178 26.83 -2.07 -6.43
CA ILE A 178 26.07 -1.45 -7.53
C ILE A 178 25.13 -0.39 -6.95
N LYS A 179 25.35 0.87 -7.32
CA LYS A 179 24.50 2.00 -6.94
C LYS A 179 24.22 2.88 -8.17
N PRO A 180 22.95 3.15 -8.52
CA PRO A 180 21.73 2.70 -7.85
C PRO A 180 21.36 1.23 -8.19
N ALA A 181 20.61 0.59 -7.29
CA ALA A 181 20.01 -0.73 -7.48
C ALA A 181 18.52 -0.71 -7.11
N ALA A 182 17.68 -1.33 -7.95
CA ALA A 182 16.24 -1.43 -7.74
C ALA A 182 15.81 -2.89 -7.57
N ILE A 183 14.85 -3.11 -6.67
CA ILE A 183 14.21 -4.41 -6.44
C ILE A 183 12.79 -4.32 -6.98
N HIS A 184 12.48 -5.17 -7.96
CA HIS A 184 11.15 -5.30 -8.54
C HIS A 184 10.53 -6.62 -8.09
N PHE A 185 9.34 -6.57 -7.54
CA PHE A 185 8.62 -7.75 -7.08
C PHE A 185 7.12 -7.62 -7.37
N GLY A 186 6.35 -8.69 -7.21
CA GLY A 186 4.93 -8.69 -7.54
C GLY A 186 4.18 -9.88 -6.97
N GLU A 187 3.13 -10.32 -7.66
CA GLU A 187 2.18 -11.32 -7.15
C GLU A 187 2.82 -12.66 -6.78
N GLY A 188 3.95 -13.01 -7.40
CA GLY A 188 4.71 -14.21 -7.05
C GLY A 188 5.21 -14.23 -5.60
N ILE A 189 5.28 -13.08 -4.91
CA ILE A 189 5.56 -12.99 -3.48
C ILE A 189 4.40 -12.39 -2.68
N ASN A 190 3.61 -11.49 -3.29
CA ASN A 190 2.58 -10.72 -2.57
C ASN A 190 1.35 -11.57 -2.22
N HIS A 191 1.12 -12.67 -2.93
CA HIS A 191 -0.02 -13.56 -2.71
C HIS A 191 0.27 -14.74 -1.76
N TYR A 192 1.24 -14.58 -0.85
CA TYR A 192 1.48 -15.51 0.25
C TYR A 192 1.04 -14.91 1.60
N PHE A 193 0.69 -15.78 2.54
CA PHE A 193 0.21 -15.36 3.87
C PHE A 193 1.22 -14.49 4.62
N HIS A 194 2.53 -14.78 4.53
CA HIS A 194 3.60 -13.99 5.15
C HIS A 194 4.27 -13.00 4.19
N ALA A 195 3.58 -12.57 3.13
CA ALA A 195 4.11 -11.64 2.13
C ALA A 195 4.64 -10.33 2.73
N THR A 196 4.06 -9.88 3.85
CA THR A 196 4.50 -8.67 4.57
C THR A 196 5.97 -8.77 5.01
N LEU A 197 6.41 -9.93 5.52
CA LEU A 197 7.80 -10.15 5.93
C LEU A 197 8.74 -10.11 4.72
N HIS A 198 8.35 -10.72 3.61
CA HIS A 198 9.13 -10.68 2.37
C HIS A 198 9.26 -9.26 1.82
N ASN A 199 8.16 -8.51 1.77
CA ASN A 199 8.15 -7.12 1.32
C ASN A 199 9.06 -6.26 2.22
N ARG A 200 8.96 -6.43 3.56
CA ARG A 200 9.85 -5.76 4.51
C ARG A 200 11.32 -6.12 4.26
N ALA A 201 11.64 -7.37 3.96
CA ALA A 201 13.01 -7.80 3.63
C ALA A 201 13.57 -7.06 2.39
N CYS A 202 12.79 -6.93 1.32
CA CYS A 202 13.20 -6.17 0.14
C CYS A 202 13.51 -4.70 0.49
N PHE A 203 12.60 -4.04 1.23
CA PHE A 203 12.81 -2.66 1.68
C PHE A 203 13.99 -2.54 2.64
N PHE A 204 14.23 -3.54 3.49
CA PHE A 204 15.36 -3.58 4.41
C PHE A 204 16.68 -3.63 3.65
N LEU A 205 16.82 -4.48 2.62
CA LEU A 205 18.01 -4.49 1.75
C LEU A 205 18.23 -3.15 1.03
N ALA A 206 17.17 -2.56 0.48
CA ALA A 206 17.25 -1.26 -0.19
C ALA A 206 17.59 -0.12 0.79
N THR A 207 17.15 -0.23 2.05
CA THR A 207 17.48 0.71 3.14
C THR A 207 18.94 0.55 3.55
N LEU A 208 19.40 -0.69 3.77
CA LEU A 208 20.78 -0.99 4.14
C LEU A 208 21.76 -0.44 3.11
N THR A 209 21.42 -0.48 1.82
CA THR A 209 22.30 -0.09 0.72
C THR A 209 22.13 1.36 0.27
N GLY A 210 21.18 2.11 0.86
CA GLY A 210 20.94 3.52 0.55
C GLY A 210 20.26 3.77 -0.79
N ASN A 211 19.46 2.82 -1.29
CA ASN A 211 18.87 2.84 -2.62
C ASN A 211 17.45 3.43 -2.69
N ILE A 212 16.80 3.70 -1.56
CA ILE A 212 15.46 4.32 -1.53
C ILE A 212 15.57 5.84 -1.76
N GLY A 213 14.66 6.41 -2.57
CA GLY A 213 14.61 7.84 -2.89
C GLY A 213 15.65 8.31 -3.92
N ARG A 214 16.23 7.39 -4.70
CA ARG A 214 17.17 7.69 -5.79
C ARG A 214 16.65 7.19 -7.14
N HIS A 215 16.85 7.96 -8.21
CA HIS A 215 16.50 7.50 -9.56
C HIS A 215 17.28 6.23 -9.92
N GLY A 216 16.59 5.23 -10.49
CA GLY A 216 17.16 3.92 -10.79
C GLY A 216 17.30 3.00 -9.57
N GLY A 217 16.95 3.46 -8.37
CA GLY A 217 16.95 2.68 -7.14
C GLY A 217 15.55 2.48 -6.56
N GLY A 218 15.46 1.68 -5.51
CA GLY A 218 14.26 1.55 -4.66
C GLY A 218 13.57 0.19 -4.76
N CYS A 219 12.33 0.13 -4.27
CA CYS A 219 11.52 -1.08 -4.25
C CYS A 219 10.19 -0.82 -4.97
N TYR A 220 9.85 -1.68 -5.94
CA TYR A 220 8.68 -1.51 -6.78
C TYR A 220 7.83 -2.78 -6.78
N ALA A 221 6.68 -2.69 -6.10
CA ALA A 221 5.64 -3.71 -6.09
C ALA A 221 4.77 -3.55 -7.35
N TRP A 222 4.79 -4.55 -8.22
CA TRP A 222 3.97 -4.60 -9.42
C TRP A 222 2.84 -5.60 -9.23
N ALA A 223 1.63 -5.06 -9.17
CA ALA A 223 0.39 -5.78 -8.97
C ALA A 223 -0.64 -5.29 -10.00
N GLY A 224 -1.94 -5.40 -9.67
CA GLY A 224 -3.04 -4.89 -10.50
C GLY A 224 -2.97 -3.38 -10.83
N ASN A 225 -3.90 -2.94 -11.69
CA ASN A 225 -3.97 -1.56 -12.18
C ASN A 225 -4.74 -0.63 -11.20
N TYR A 226 -4.09 -0.20 -10.12
CA TYR A 226 -4.66 0.72 -9.12
C TYR A 226 -4.69 2.20 -9.59
N LYS A 227 -5.36 2.45 -10.72
CA LYS A 227 -5.37 3.75 -11.44
C LYS A 227 -5.95 4.90 -10.63
N GLY A 228 -6.92 4.63 -9.74
CA GLY A 228 -7.56 5.66 -8.93
C GLY A 228 -6.59 6.46 -8.05
N ALA A 229 -5.50 5.83 -7.60
CA ALA A 229 -4.46 6.50 -6.80
C ALA A 229 -3.66 7.57 -7.57
N LEU A 230 -3.81 7.64 -8.90
CA LEU A 230 -3.21 8.68 -9.74
C LEU A 230 -4.04 9.96 -9.72
N PHE A 231 -5.33 9.91 -9.40
CA PHE A 231 -6.25 11.05 -9.34
C PHE A 231 -6.40 11.53 -7.89
N GLN A 232 -5.33 12.13 -7.37
CA GLN A 232 -5.11 12.34 -5.93
C GLN A 232 -5.94 13.47 -5.33
N ALA A 233 -6.64 13.15 -4.25
CA ALA A 233 -7.29 14.12 -3.39
C ALA A 233 -6.29 14.89 -2.52
N SER A 234 -6.63 16.11 -2.13
CA SER A 234 -5.95 16.84 -1.06
C SER A 234 -6.87 17.89 -0.43
N ALA A 235 -6.48 18.44 0.72
CA ALA A 235 -7.25 19.50 1.37
C ALA A 235 -7.39 20.78 0.51
N TRP A 236 -6.43 21.05 -0.38
CA TRP A 236 -6.40 22.28 -1.20
C TRP A 236 -6.86 22.07 -2.65
N SER A 237 -6.76 20.84 -3.19
CA SER A 237 -7.23 20.53 -4.55
C SER A 237 -8.67 20.05 -4.57
N GLY A 238 -9.11 19.25 -3.61
CA GLY A 238 -10.45 18.65 -3.56
C GLY A 238 -10.41 17.12 -3.40
N PRO A 239 -11.54 16.43 -3.64
CA PRO A 239 -11.66 14.99 -3.40
C PRO A 239 -11.03 14.07 -4.48
N GLY A 240 -10.38 14.61 -5.52
CA GLY A 240 -9.78 13.81 -6.60
C GLY A 240 -10.80 12.87 -7.26
N VAL A 241 -10.45 11.59 -7.40
CA VAL A 241 -11.40 10.56 -7.93
C VAL A 241 -12.69 10.45 -7.11
N GLY A 242 -12.68 10.84 -5.83
CA GLY A 242 -13.86 10.90 -4.99
C GLY A 242 -14.95 11.84 -5.54
N ALA A 243 -14.57 12.84 -6.34
CA ALA A 243 -15.52 13.73 -7.03
C ALA A 243 -16.53 12.99 -7.93
N TYR A 244 -16.18 11.79 -8.38
CA TYR A 244 -17.06 10.92 -9.14
C TYR A 244 -17.59 9.74 -8.31
N LYS A 245 -16.70 9.10 -7.55
CA LYS A 245 -17.03 7.86 -6.83
C LYS A 245 -17.95 8.09 -5.63
N ASP A 246 -17.78 9.20 -4.93
CA ASP A 246 -18.36 9.42 -3.60
C ASP A 246 -19.30 10.64 -3.58
N GLU A 247 -19.74 11.16 -4.74
CA GLU A 247 -20.79 12.19 -4.81
C GLU A 247 -22.07 11.69 -4.14
N ASP A 248 -22.73 12.55 -3.34
CA ASP A 248 -23.94 12.17 -2.62
C ASP A 248 -25.11 11.85 -3.57
N PRO A 249 -25.55 10.58 -3.69
CA PRO A 249 -26.66 10.22 -4.57
C PRO A 249 -28.00 10.79 -4.11
N PHE A 250 -28.12 11.26 -2.87
CA PHE A 250 -29.33 11.91 -2.36
C PHE A 250 -29.39 13.41 -2.66
N ASN A 251 -28.25 14.02 -3.01
CA ASN A 251 -28.10 15.44 -3.34
C ASN A 251 -27.14 15.63 -4.54
N PRO A 252 -27.46 15.05 -5.73
CA PRO A 252 -26.56 15.12 -6.89
C PRO A 252 -26.37 16.55 -7.38
N VAL A 253 -25.14 16.89 -7.80
CA VAL A 253 -24.80 18.21 -8.33
C VAL A 253 -25.16 18.27 -9.82
N LEU A 254 -26.37 18.72 -10.11
CA LEU A 254 -26.94 18.77 -11.47
C LEU A 254 -26.54 20.00 -12.30
N ASP A 255 -25.80 20.94 -11.71
CA ASP A 255 -25.20 22.09 -12.41
C ASP A 255 -23.93 21.63 -13.14
N GLU A 256 -23.98 21.70 -14.47
CA GLU A 256 -22.90 21.28 -15.37
C GLU A 256 -21.58 22.03 -15.11
N THR A 257 -21.67 23.27 -14.60
CA THR A 257 -20.51 24.15 -14.41
C THR A 257 -19.96 24.12 -12.98
N ALA A 258 -20.62 23.42 -12.06
CA ALA A 258 -20.22 23.35 -10.67
C ALA A 258 -19.11 22.33 -10.44
N ASP A 259 -18.16 22.71 -9.59
CA ASP A 259 -17.12 21.83 -9.05
C ASP A 259 -17.66 20.97 -7.89
N VAL A 260 -17.15 19.74 -7.79
CA VAL A 260 -17.39 18.85 -6.65
C VAL A 260 -16.25 18.98 -5.65
N THR A 261 -16.58 19.50 -4.47
CA THR A 261 -15.67 19.68 -3.33
C THR A 261 -15.97 18.67 -2.22
N HIS A 262 -15.12 18.64 -1.17
CA HIS A 262 -15.30 17.77 0.01
C HIS A 262 -16.67 17.90 0.70
N HIS A 263 -17.40 19.01 0.50
CA HIS A 263 -18.76 19.19 1.06
C HIS A 263 -19.86 18.40 0.34
N HIS A 264 -19.60 17.94 -0.89
CA HIS A 264 -20.57 17.20 -1.69
C HIS A 264 -20.36 15.68 -1.57
N ILE A 265 -19.32 15.26 -0.85
CA ILE A 265 -18.90 13.87 -0.76
C ILE A 265 -19.53 13.18 0.44
N HIS A 266 -20.15 12.03 0.20
CA HIS A 266 -20.73 11.18 1.22
C HIS A 266 -20.45 9.70 0.94
N HIS A 267 -19.72 9.05 1.84
CA HIS A 267 -19.34 7.64 1.69
C HIS A 267 -20.48 6.71 2.10
N TYR A 268 -21.18 6.15 1.12
CA TYR A 268 -22.19 5.10 1.32
C TYR A 268 -21.68 3.68 1.00
N ALA A 269 -20.49 3.58 0.38
CA ALA A 269 -19.86 2.31 0.06
C ALA A 269 -18.96 1.83 1.22
N SER A 270 -19.00 0.52 1.47
CA SER A 270 -18.04 -0.16 2.34
C SER A 270 -17.32 -1.23 1.52
N GLY A 271 -15.99 -1.27 1.60
CA GLY A 271 -15.21 -2.34 0.99
C GLY A 271 -15.20 -3.57 1.90
N GLU A 272 -15.28 -4.75 1.32
CA GLU A 272 -15.21 -6.03 2.03
C GLU A 272 -14.31 -6.99 1.24
N GLU A 273 -13.66 -7.91 1.95
CA GLU A 273 -12.84 -8.95 1.33
C GLU A 273 -13.75 -10.08 0.80
N PRO A 274 -13.73 -10.38 -0.52
CA PRO A 274 -14.59 -11.41 -1.11
C PRO A 274 -14.52 -12.79 -0.44
N SER A 275 -13.35 -13.17 0.09
CA SER A 275 -13.19 -14.45 0.79
C SER A 275 -13.96 -14.52 2.12
N TYR A 276 -14.38 -13.39 2.71
CA TYR A 276 -15.30 -13.42 3.85
C TYR A 276 -16.69 -13.93 3.46
N TRP A 277 -17.14 -13.68 2.22
CA TRP A 277 -18.38 -14.30 1.72
C TRP A 277 -18.21 -15.80 1.55
N ALA A 278 -17.04 -16.27 1.10
CA ALA A 278 -16.74 -17.70 1.07
C ALA A 278 -16.79 -18.34 2.47
N HIS A 279 -16.62 -17.56 3.55
CA HIS A 279 -16.80 -18.03 4.92
C HIS A 279 -18.27 -18.13 5.37
N GLY A 280 -19.23 -17.77 4.51
CA GLY A 280 -20.66 -17.79 4.80
C GLY A 280 -21.09 -16.75 5.83
N GLU A 281 -22.31 -16.88 6.34
CA GLU A 281 -22.91 -15.97 7.34
C GLU A 281 -22.35 -16.21 8.76
N LYS A 282 -21.12 -16.72 8.86
CA LYS A 282 -20.42 -16.96 10.13
C LYS A 282 -19.49 -15.79 10.42
N ILE A 283 -19.55 -15.33 11.66
CA ILE A 283 -18.63 -14.31 12.17
C ILE A 283 -17.26 -14.96 12.35
N LEU A 284 -16.21 -14.42 11.73
CA LEU A 284 -14.83 -14.86 11.96
C LEU A 284 -14.35 -14.26 13.28
N LYS A 285 -14.55 -15.02 14.36
CA LYS A 285 -14.11 -14.68 15.71
C LYS A 285 -12.79 -15.37 16.04
N VAL A 286 -11.81 -14.59 16.44
CA VAL A 286 -10.49 -15.09 16.84
C VAL A 286 -10.17 -14.52 18.21
N LYS A 287 -9.72 -15.37 19.12
CA LYS A 287 -9.19 -14.92 20.41
C LYS A 287 -7.77 -14.38 20.19
N THR A 288 -7.55 -13.10 20.47
CA THR A 288 -6.24 -12.45 20.49
C THR A 288 -5.82 -12.18 21.94
N PRO A 289 -4.54 -11.85 22.20
CA PRO A 289 -4.07 -11.44 23.52
C PRO A 289 -4.86 -10.24 24.11
N GLU A 290 -5.35 -9.33 23.27
CA GLU A 290 -6.16 -8.17 23.66
C GLU A 290 -7.67 -8.47 23.82
N GLY A 291 -8.11 -9.70 23.53
CA GLY A 291 -9.50 -10.13 23.66
C GLY A 291 -10.05 -10.84 22.42
N GLU A 292 -11.38 -11.01 22.36
CA GLU A 292 -12.02 -11.58 21.17
C GLU A 292 -12.10 -10.52 20.06
N LYS A 293 -11.44 -10.77 18.93
CA LYS A 293 -11.50 -9.93 17.73
C LYS A 293 -12.44 -10.55 16.70
N VAL A 294 -13.32 -9.71 16.14
CA VAL A 294 -14.20 -10.05 15.04
C VAL A 294 -13.58 -9.52 13.75
N PHE A 295 -13.02 -10.42 12.93
CA PHE A 295 -12.31 -10.05 11.69
C PHE A 295 -13.26 -9.71 10.54
N THR A 296 -14.46 -10.27 10.54
CA THR A 296 -15.53 -9.93 9.59
C THR A 296 -16.22 -8.59 9.90
N GLY A 297 -15.65 -7.77 10.80
CA GLY A 297 -16.19 -6.47 11.18
C GLY A 297 -17.59 -6.50 11.79
N LYS A 298 -18.26 -5.34 11.80
CA LYS A 298 -19.66 -5.18 12.24
C LYS A 298 -20.66 -5.41 11.09
N THR A 299 -20.18 -5.37 9.85
CA THR A 299 -20.98 -5.31 8.60
C THR A 299 -21.33 -6.69 8.07
N HIS A 300 -20.50 -7.70 8.30
CA HIS A 300 -20.79 -9.11 7.96
C HIS A 300 -21.84 -9.75 8.90
N LEU A 301 -22.48 -8.95 9.75
CA LEU A 301 -23.68 -9.36 10.47
C LEU A 301 -24.82 -9.58 9.46
N PRO A 302 -25.73 -10.55 9.70
CA PRO A 302 -26.45 -11.32 8.69
C PRO A 302 -27.62 -10.55 8.07
N THR A 303 -27.35 -9.47 7.35
CA THR A 303 -28.28 -9.07 6.29
C THR A 303 -27.86 -9.89 5.07
N PRO A 304 -28.62 -10.92 4.67
CA PRO A 304 -28.25 -11.72 3.50
C PRO A 304 -28.14 -10.78 2.30
N THR A 305 -26.99 -10.75 1.65
CA THR A 305 -26.82 -10.04 0.38
C THR A 305 -27.90 -10.52 -0.58
N LYS A 306 -28.76 -9.60 -1.04
CA LYS A 306 -29.88 -9.95 -1.91
C LYS A 306 -29.63 -9.69 -3.38
N ALA A 307 -28.70 -8.80 -3.70
CA ALA A 307 -28.31 -8.52 -5.07
C ALA A 307 -26.79 -8.45 -5.20
N PHE A 308 -26.24 -9.13 -6.21
CA PHE A 308 -24.89 -8.92 -6.71
C PHE A 308 -24.94 -8.28 -8.09
N TRP A 309 -24.05 -7.32 -8.33
CA TRP A 309 -23.83 -6.75 -9.65
C TRP A 309 -22.34 -6.69 -9.92
N TYR A 310 -21.87 -7.53 -10.83
CA TYR A 310 -20.50 -7.54 -11.31
C TYR A 310 -20.36 -6.60 -12.51
N ASN A 311 -19.34 -5.76 -12.51
CA ASN A 311 -18.97 -4.93 -13.65
C ASN A 311 -17.44 -4.89 -13.72
N ASN A 312 -16.88 -5.00 -14.94
CA ASN A 312 -15.44 -4.93 -15.21
C ASN A 312 -14.64 -5.93 -14.35
N ALA A 313 -15.27 -7.07 -14.04
CA ALA A 313 -14.72 -8.09 -13.16
C ALA A 313 -15.30 -9.46 -13.48
N ASN A 314 -14.44 -10.46 -13.69
CA ASN A 314 -14.85 -11.86 -13.72
C ASN A 314 -14.79 -12.44 -12.29
N PHE A 315 -15.66 -11.93 -11.42
CA PHE A 315 -15.63 -12.18 -9.97
C PHE A 315 -15.51 -13.65 -9.59
N ILE A 316 -16.40 -14.51 -10.07
CA ILE A 316 -16.44 -15.95 -9.71
C ILE A 316 -15.14 -16.64 -10.09
N ASN A 317 -14.58 -16.33 -11.25
CA ASN A 317 -13.32 -16.95 -11.69
C ASN A 317 -12.11 -16.51 -10.86
N GLN A 318 -12.12 -15.30 -10.28
CA GLN A 318 -11.00 -14.76 -9.51
C GLN A 318 -11.14 -14.94 -7.98
N ALA A 319 -12.35 -15.27 -7.51
CA ALA A 319 -12.64 -15.35 -6.09
C ALA A 319 -11.90 -16.53 -5.44
N LYS A 320 -11.27 -16.27 -4.29
CA LYS A 320 -10.61 -17.31 -3.50
C LYS A 320 -11.71 -18.18 -2.87
N TRP A 321 -11.44 -19.48 -2.78
CA TRP A 321 -12.39 -20.44 -2.22
C TRP A 321 -13.76 -20.45 -2.91
N VAL A 322 -13.76 -20.26 -4.24
CA VAL A 322 -14.93 -20.11 -5.12
C VAL A 322 -16.03 -21.16 -4.93
N TYR A 323 -15.67 -22.40 -4.60
CA TYR A 323 -16.65 -23.47 -4.37
C TYR A 323 -17.67 -23.08 -3.30
N GLU A 324 -17.23 -22.46 -2.21
CA GLU A 324 -18.12 -22.03 -1.13
C GLU A 324 -19.04 -20.89 -1.59
N ILE A 325 -18.51 -19.96 -2.38
CA ILE A 325 -19.31 -18.87 -2.95
C ILE A 325 -20.42 -19.44 -3.83
N VAL A 326 -20.07 -20.30 -4.78
CA VAL A 326 -21.02 -20.88 -5.73
C VAL A 326 -22.03 -21.79 -5.04
N HIS A 327 -21.59 -22.66 -4.14
CA HIS A 327 -22.46 -23.69 -3.57
C HIS A 327 -23.26 -23.22 -2.36
N ASN A 328 -22.70 -22.34 -1.53
CA ASN A 328 -23.27 -21.99 -0.23
C ASN A 328 -23.76 -20.54 -0.14
N ILE A 329 -23.29 -19.64 -1.02
CA ILE A 329 -23.64 -18.22 -1.01
C ILE A 329 -24.63 -17.87 -2.11
N LEU A 330 -24.27 -18.09 -3.38
CA LEU A 330 -25.11 -17.70 -4.52
C LEU A 330 -26.55 -18.23 -4.44
N PRO A 331 -26.83 -19.47 -3.97
CA PRO A 331 -28.21 -19.95 -3.83
C PRO A 331 -29.07 -19.18 -2.81
N LYS A 332 -28.48 -18.30 -2.00
CA LYS A 332 -29.17 -17.45 -1.03
C LYS A 332 -29.33 -16.00 -1.50
N VAL A 333 -28.72 -15.65 -2.62
CA VAL A 333 -28.78 -14.34 -3.26
C VAL A 333 -30.00 -14.35 -4.18
N ASP A 334 -30.83 -13.31 -4.11
CA ASP A 334 -32.09 -13.27 -4.85
C ASP A 334 -31.88 -12.84 -6.32
N MET A 335 -30.76 -12.16 -6.62
CA MET A 335 -30.43 -11.67 -7.96
C MET A 335 -28.92 -11.49 -8.16
N VAL A 336 -28.38 -12.06 -9.22
CA VAL A 336 -26.99 -11.90 -9.68
C VAL A 336 -26.99 -11.30 -11.07
N ILE A 337 -26.39 -10.12 -11.22
CA ILE A 337 -26.24 -9.40 -12.48
C ILE A 337 -24.76 -9.41 -12.87
N ASP A 338 -24.46 -9.79 -14.11
CA ASP A 338 -23.12 -9.66 -14.69
C ASP A 338 -23.15 -8.70 -15.88
N GLN A 339 -22.46 -7.57 -15.76
CA GLN A 339 -22.31 -6.59 -16.82
C GLN A 339 -20.96 -6.80 -17.49
N GLN A 340 -20.98 -7.27 -18.75
CA GLN A 340 -19.78 -7.75 -19.43
C GLN A 340 -19.79 -7.50 -20.93
N VAL A 341 -18.58 -7.41 -21.47
CA VAL A 341 -18.30 -7.37 -22.91
C VAL A 341 -18.27 -8.78 -23.51
N GLU A 342 -17.99 -9.81 -22.69
CA GLU A 342 -17.88 -11.19 -23.12
C GLU A 342 -18.54 -12.16 -22.11
N TRP A 343 -18.82 -13.38 -22.56
CA TRP A 343 -19.41 -14.41 -21.72
C TRP A 343 -18.36 -15.02 -20.78
N THR A 344 -18.27 -14.50 -19.56
CA THR A 344 -17.25 -14.91 -18.57
C THR A 344 -17.72 -16.08 -17.71
N GLY A 345 -16.80 -16.66 -16.92
CA GLY A 345 -17.16 -17.63 -15.87
C GLY A 345 -18.08 -17.07 -14.79
N SER A 346 -18.20 -15.74 -14.64
CA SER A 346 -19.20 -15.12 -13.75
C SER A 346 -20.58 -15.06 -14.40
N ALA A 347 -20.63 -14.88 -15.72
CA ALA A 347 -21.88 -14.85 -16.49
C ALA A 347 -22.63 -16.19 -16.42
N GLU A 348 -21.89 -17.31 -16.36
CA GLU A 348 -22.47 -18.67 -16.18
C GLU A 348 -23.27 -18.84 -14.88
N TYR A 349 -23.00 -18.00 -13.87
CA TYR A 349 -23.68 -18.03 -12.57
C TYR A 349 -24.56 -16.80 -12.33
N ALA A 350 -24.80 -15.98 -13.35
CA ALA A 350 -25.65 -14.81 -13.27
C ALA A 350 -27.10 -15.13 -13.67
N ASP A 351 -28.06 -14.46 -13.03
CA ASP A 351 -29.46 -14.50 -13.43
C ASP A 351 -29.72 -13.59 -14.64
N LEU A 352 -28.97 -12.48 -14.73
CA LEU A 352 -29.02 -11.53 -15.83
C LEU A 352 -27.60 -11.19 -16.31
N VAL A 353 -27.40 -11.19 -17.62
CA VAL A 353 -26.18 -10.68 -18.25
C VAL A 353 -26.52 -9.45 -19.06
N LEU A 354 -25.85 -8.32 -18.78
CA LEU A 354 -26.07 -7.04 -19.45
C LEU A 354 -24.89 -6.74 -20.39
N PRO A 355 -25.13 -6.57 -21.71
CA PRO A 355 -24.06 -6.43 -22.69
C PRO A 355 -23.41 -5.04 -22.62
N ALA A 356 -22.15 -4.99 -22.18
CA ALA A 356 -21.33 -3.78 -22.17
C ALA A 356 -20.53 -3.63 -23.47
N ASN A 357 -20.27 -2.39 -23.86
CA ASN A 357 -19.47 -2.06 -25.04
C ASN A 357 -18.01 -2.50 -24.87
N GLY A 358 -17.42 -2.98 -25.97
CA GLY A 358 -15.97 -3.07 -26.08
C GLY A 358 -15.31 -1.68 -26.15
N TRP A 359 -14.02 -1.59 -25.81
CA TRP A 359 -13.33 -0.29 -25.69
C TRP A 359 -13.35 0.57 -26.96
N VAL A 360 -13.40 -0.04 -28.15
CA VAL A 360 -13.46 0.66 -29.44
C VAL A 360 -14.86 1.16 -29.81
N GLU A 361 -15.86 0.77 -29.03
CA GLU A 361 -17.28 1.08 -29.24
C GLU A 361 -17.77 2.18 -28.30
N PHE A 362 -16.93 2.70 -27.40
CA PHE A 362 -17.33 3.71 -26.41
C PHE A 362 -17.93 4.96 -27.06
N GLN A 363 -19.15 5.28 -26.66
CA GLN A 363 -20.00 6.31 -27.29
C GLN A 363 -19.95 7.65 -26.56
N ASP A 364 -19.32 7.73 -25.39
CA ASP A 364 -18.99 8.95 -24.65
C ASP A 364 -17.52 8.90 -24.18
N LEU A 365 -17.03 10.00 -23.61
CA LEU A 365 -15.66 10.13 -23.13
C LEU A 365 -15.41 9.33 -21.86
N GLU A 366 -14.23 8.72 -21.81
CA GLU A 366 -13.64 8.00 -20.68
C GLU A 366 -12.28 8.60 -20.31
N VAL A 367 -11.86 8.39 -19.07
CA VAL A 367 -10.54 8.83 -18.58
C VAL A 367 -9.83 7.72 -17.82
N GLY A 368 -8.51 7.67 -17.95
CA GLY A 368 -7.69 6.68 -17.29
C GLY A 368 -6.23 7.10 -17.14
N GLY A 369 -5.47 6.24 -16.48
CA GLY A 369 -4.03 6.36 -16.35
C GLY A 369 -3.38 4.99 -16.25
N SER A 370 -2.07 4.96 -16.02
CA SER A 370 -1.30 3.74 -15.83
C SER A 370 -0.43 3.80 -14.59
N CYS A 371 -0.23 2.65 -13.93
CA CYS A 371 0.74 2.53 -12.85
C CYS A 371 2.17 2.32 -13.38
N SER A 372 2.33 1.93 -14.65
CA SER A 372 3.61 1.61 -15.29
C SER A 372 4.18 2.74 -16.16
N ASN A 373 3.36 3.75 -16.47
CA ASN A 373 3.78 4.93 -17.21
C ASN A 373 3.00 6.15 -16.67
N PRO A 374 3.51 7.37 -16.87
CA PRO A 374 2.92 8.54 -16.21
C PRO A 374 1.87 9.26 -17.07
N TYR A 375 1.25 8.57 -18.03
CA TYR A 375 0.29 9.19 -18.93
C TYR A 375 -1.12 9.12 -18.37
N LEU A 376 -1.80 10.26 -18.40
CA LEU A 376 -3.25 10.38 -18.35
C LEU A 376 -3.79 10.26 -19.77
N GLN A 377 -4.87 9.51 -19.95
CA GLN A 377 -5.50 9.28 -21.23
C GLN A 377 -6.99 9.59 -21.16
N VAL A 378 -7.50 10.35 -22.13
CA VAL A 378 -8.92 10.60 -22.37
C VAL A 378 -9.23 10.08 -23.78
N TRP A 379 -10.23 9.21 -23.91
CA TRP A 379 -10.63 8.60 -25.18
C TRP A 379 -12.14 8.36 -25.22
N GLY A 380 -12.68 7.97 -26.38
CA GLY A 380 -14.10 7.68 -26.57
C GLY A 380 -14.88 8.85 -27.15
N GLY A 381 -16.20 8.69 -27.27
CA GLY A 381 -17.11 9.67 -27.89
C GLY A 381 -17.20 9.57 -29.42
N ASP A 382 -16.25 8.90 -30.06
CA ASP A 382 -16.19 8.65 -31.51
C ASP A 382 -16.03 7.16 -31.85
N GLY A 383 -16.33 6.28 -30.89
CA GLY A 383 -16.26 4.83 -31.08
C GLY A 383 -17.13 4.33 -32.24
N ILE A 384 -16.76 3.17 -32.79
CA ILE A 384 -17.56 2.52 -33.83
C ILE A 384 -18.98 2.21 -33.32
N GLN A 385 -19.92 1.97 -34.24
CA GLN A 385 -21.29 1.61 -33.84
C GLN A 385 -21.28 0.36 -32.96
N PRO A 386 -21.91 0.40 -31.76
CA PRO A 386 -22.02 -0.75 -30.88
C PRO A 386 -22.58 -1.97 -31.61
N VAL A 387 -22.00 -3.14 -31.34
CA VAL A 387 -22.50 -4.40 -31.89
C VAL A 387 -23.74 -4.83 -31.10
N HIS A 388 -24.80 -5.20 -31.82
CA HIS A 388 -26.10 -5.56 -31.23
C HIS A 388 -26.72 -4.42 -30.42
N ASP A 389 -27.04 -4.67 -29.15
CA ASP A 389 -27.68 -3.76 -28.21
C ASP A 389 -26.79 -3.41 -27.02
N SER A 390 -25.47 -3.62 -27.15
CA SER A 390 -24.49 -3.24 -26.14
C SER A 390 -24.44 -1.74 -25.90
N LYS A 391 -24.03 -1.35 -24.70
CA LYS A 391 -23.97 0.06 -24.26
C LYS A 391 -22.73 0.32 -23.41
N ASP A 392 -22.32 1.58 -23.32
CA ASP A 392 -21.28 2.01 -22.38
C ASP A 392 -21.67 1.63 -20.95
N ASP A 393 -20.68 1.28 -20.12
CA ASP A 393 -20.93 0.72 -18.79
C ASP A 393 -21.83 1.61 -17.92
N ALA A 394 -21.53 2.91 -17.91
CA ALA A 394 -22.30 3.89 -17.14
C ALA A 394 -23.72 4.07 -17.69
N ALA A 395 -23.93 3.91 -19.00
CA ALA A 395 -25.25 4.02 -19.63
C ALA A 395 -26.17 2.85 -19.26
N ILE A 396 -25.61 1.66 -18.98
CA ILE A 396 -26.36 0.51 -18.45
C ILE A 396 -26.89 0.84 -17.05
N PHE A 397 -26.02 1.33 -16.15
CA PHE A 397 -26.44 1.76 -14.81
C PHE A 397 -27.50 2.87 -14.88
N ALA A 398 -27.32 3.87 -15.75
CA ALA A 398 -28.29 4.94 -15.97
C ALA A 398 -29.65 4.40 -16.42
N GLY A 399 -29.68 3.41 -17.31
CA GLY A 399 -30.92 2.78 -17.78
C GLY A 399 -31.66 2.01 -16.68
N VAL A 400 -30.93 1.30 -15.82
CA VAL A 400 -31.54 0.64 -14.64
C VAL A 400 -32.03 1.67 -13.63
N ALA A 401 -31.29 2.76 -13.43
CA ALA A 401 -31.70 3.83 -12.54
C ALA A 401 -32.98 4.55 -13.03
N ASP A 402 -33.17 4.72 -14.35
CA ASP A 402 -34.41 5.21 -14.94
C ASP A 402 -35.59 4.29 -14.66
N ALA A 403 -35.38 2.98 -14.79
CA ALA A 403 -36.42 1.99 -14.47
C ALA A 403 -36.77 2.02 -12.97
N LEU A 404 -35.78 2.14 -12.09
CA LEU A 404 -36.01 2.28 -10.64
C LEU A 404 -36.77 3.57 -10.32
N ALA A 405 -36.41 4.70 -10.94
CA ALA A 405 -37.14 5.96 -10.78
C ALA A 405 -38.61 5.81 -11.18
N ALA A 406 -38.90 5.16 -12.31
CA ALA A 406 -40.27 4.92 -12.77
C ALA A 406 -41.07 3.98 -11.85
N LEU A 407 -40.43 2.97 -11.25
CA LEU A 407 -41.07 2.02 -10.34
C LEU A 407 -41.34 2.59 -8.95
N THR A 408 -40.49 3.50 -8.49
CA THR A 408 -40.51 4.00 -7.11
C THR A 408 -41.05 5.42 -6.97
N ASP A 409 -41.23 6.14 -8.09
CA ASP A 409 -41.50 7.59 -8.13
C ASP A 409 -40.37 8.43 -7.48
N GLU A 410 -39.17 7.85 -7.33
CA GLU A 410 -37.99 8.52 -6.81
C GLU A 410 -37.07 8.97 -7.95
N LYS A 411 -37.23 10.22 -8.37
CA LYS A 411 -36.50 10.79 -9.51
C LYS A 411 -34.98 10.84 -9.32
N ARG A 412 -34.48 10.85 -8.07
CA ARG A 412 -33.05 10.93 -7.78
C ARG A 412 -32.23 9.78 -8.37
N PHE A 413 -32.83 8.59 -8.51
CA PHE A 413 -32.17 7.48 -9.21
C PHE A 413 -31.74 7.89 -10.63
N SER A 414 -32.67 8.43 -11.43
CA SER A 414 -32.39 8.92 -12.79
C SER A 414 -31.46 10.14 -12.77
N ASP A 415 -31.67 11.08 -11.85
CA ASP A 415 -30.98 12.38 -11.86
C ASP A 415 -29.49 12.27 -11.57
N TYR A 416 -29.09 11.32 -10.72
CA TYR A 416 -27.68 11.03 -10.47
C TYR A 416 -26.89 10.77 -11.76
N TRP A 417 -27.53 10.13 -12.75
CA TRP A 417 -26.93 9.77 -14.03
C TRP A 417 -27.18 10.77 -15.15
N LYS A 418 -27.68 11.98 -14.85
CA LYS A 418 -28.07 13.00 -15.83
C LYS A 418 -27.03 13.20 -16.94
N PHE A 419 -25.76 13.41 -16.59
CA PHE A 419 -24.74 13.74 -17.60
C PHE A 419 -24.31 12.53 -18.43
N ILE A 420 -24.40 11.31 -17.90
CA ILE A 420 -24.23 10.09 -18.71
C ILE A 420 -25.35 9.97 -19.74
N LYS A 421 -26.60 10.22 -19.32
CA LYS A 421 -27.78 10.15 -20.20
C LYS A 421 -27.76 11.22 -21.31
N GLU A 422 -27.16 12.37 -21.02
CA GLU A 422 -27.00 13.48 -21.97
C GLU A 422 -25.76 13.33 -22.87
N LYS A 423 -24.98 12.24 -22.74
CA LYS A 423 -23.66 12.06 -23.40
C LYS A 423 -22.68 13.20 -23.11
N LYS A 424 -22.53 13.50 -21.83
CA LYS A 424 -21.68 14.56 -21.27
C LYS A 424 -20.78 14.03 -20.15
N SER A 425 -20.24 12.81 -20.27
CA SER A 425 -19.27 12.25 -19.29
C SER A 425 -18.09 13.18 -19.01
N LYS A 426 -17.73 14.03 -19.98
CA LYS A 426 -16.78 15.15 -19.79
C LYS A 426 -16.98 15.93 -18.50
N VAL A 427 -18.21 16.15 -18.05
CA VAL A 427 -18.52 16.91 -16.82
C VAL A 427 -17.90 16.22 -15.60
N TYR A 428 -18.08 14.90 -15.47
CA TYR A 428 -17.48 14.12 -14.39
C TYR A 428 -15.96 14.08 -14.50
N ILE A 429 -15.43 13.88 -15.71
CA ILE A 429 -13.99 13.87 -15.96
C ILE A 429 -13.38 15.21 -15.52
N GLN A 430 -13.95 16.33 -15.97
CA GLN A 430 -13.47 17.66 -15.64
C GLN A 430 -13.52 17.95 -14.13
N ARG A 431 -14.57 17.50 -13.42
CA ARG A 431 -14.67 17.61 -11.96
C ARG A 431 -13.55 16.84 -11.25
N VAL A 432 -13.21 15.64 -11.73
CA VAL A 432 -12.06 14.87 -11.22
C VAL A 432 -10.75 15.61 -11.49
N LEU A 433 -10.52 16.15 -12.69
CA LEU A 433 -9.30 16.90 -13.01
C LEU A 433 -9.18 18.19 -12.20
N ASN A 434 -10.30 18.89 -11.98
CA ASN A 434 -10.36 20.11 -11.17
C ASN A 434 -9.98 19.84 -9.72
N SER A 435 -10.41 18.70 -9.18
CA SER A 435 -10.25 18.35 -7.78
C SER A 435 -8.99 17.54 -7.46
N CYS A 436 -8.09 17.39 -8.43
CA CYS A 436 -6.96 16.47 -8.35
C CYS A 436 -5.60 17.20 -8.35
N THR A 437 -4.72 16.80 -7.43
CA THR A 437 -3.40 17.40 -7.26
C THR A 437 -2.48 17.17 -8.45
N THR A 438 -2.53 15.99 -9.06
CA THR A 438 -1.64 15.53 -10.13
C THR A 438 -2.14 15.92 -11.53
N THR A 439 -3.13 16.79 -11.62
CA THR A 439 -3.68 17.29 -12.89
C THR A 439 -3.81 18.81 -12.87
N ARG A 440 -3.12 19.48 -11.94
CA ARG A 440 -3.16 20.93 -11.74
C ARG A 440 -1.76 21.52 -11.61
N ASN A 441 -1.54 22.66 -12.25
CA ASN A 441 -0.33 23.48 -12.13
C ASN A 441 -0.70 24.94 -11.74
N GLU A 442 0.26 25.86 -11.85
CA GLU A 442 0.06 27.28 -11.56
C GLU A 442 -0.98 27.97 -12.46
N GLU A 443 -1.24 27.44 -13.66
CA GLU A 443 -2.25 27.94 -14.60
C GLU A 443 -3.66 27.40 -14.31
N GLY A 444 -3.76 26.38 -13.44
CA GLY A 444 -5.01 25.72 -13.10
C GLY A 444 -5.02 24.22 -13.41
N PRO A 445 -6.17 23.56 -13.27
CA PRO A 445 -6.33 22.16 -13.64
C PRO A 445 -6.29 21.98 -15.17
N TYR A 446 -6.00 20.77 -15.61
CA TYR A 446 -6.14 20.40 -17.02
C TYR A 446 -7.60 20.52 -17.48
N ASP A 447 -7.75 20.96 -18.72
CA ASP A 447 -9.03 21.00 -19.43
C ASP A 447 -9.18 19.78 -20.34
N VAL A 448 -10.33 19.11 -20.27
CA VAL A 448 -10.60 17.87 -21.03
C VAL A 448 -10.55 18.11 -22.54
N ASP A 449 -11.10 19.22 -23.05
CA ASP A 449 -11.09 19.49 -24.50
C ASP A 449 -9.67 19.73 -25.01
N ARG A 450 -8.85 20.42 -24.19
CA ARG A 450 -7.44 20.67 -24.49
C ARG A 450 -6.63 19.38 -24.49
N ILE A 451 -6.90 18.44 -23.57
CA ILE A 451 -6.31 17.08 -23.61
C ILE A 451 -6.70 16.38 -24.91
N VAL A 452 -7.99 16.32 -25.24
CA VAL A 452 -8.49 15.65 -26.47
C VAL A 452 -7.87 16.24 -27.73
N LYS A 453 -7.63 17.57 -27.77
CA LYS A 453 -6.96 18.24 -28.90
C LYS A 453 -5.44 18.05 -28.94
N GLY A 454 -4.83 17.45 -27.91
CA GLY A 454 -3.38 17.26 -27.81
C GLY A 454 -2.61 18.52 -27.42
N GLU A 455 -3.28 19.49 -26.78
CA GLU A 455 -2.63 20.75 -26.36
C GLU A 455 -1.68 20.56 -25.17
N TYR A 456 -1.70 19.41 -24.50
CA TYR A 456 -0.82 19.05 -23.40
C TYR A 456 0.26 18.03 -23.82
N GLY A 457 1.17 18.46 -24.70
CA GLY A 457 2.32 17.65 -25.11
C GLY A 457 2.28 17.12 -26.55
N GLY A 458 1.25 17.48 -27.32
CA GLY A 458 1.19 17.27 -28.77
C GLY A 458 0.46 16.00 -29.22
N GLU A 459 0.14 15.07 -28.32
CA GLU A 459 -0.59 13.83 -28.62
C GLU A 459 -2.07 13.96 -28.21
N PRO A 460 -3.02 13.88 -29.16
CA PRO A 460 -4.45 13.93 -28.87
C PRO A 460 -4.90 12.90 -27.83
N GLY A 461 -5.67 13.35 -26.84
CA GLY A 461 -6.19 12.48 -25.78
C GLY A 461 -5.17 12.11 -24.71
N ALA A 462 -3.95 12.64 -24.75
CA ALA A 462 -2.91 12.32 -23.77
C ALA A 462 -2.37 13.56 -23.06
N ALA A 463 -2.02 13.38 -21.78
CA ALA A 463 -1.24 14.33 -20.99
C ALA A 463 -0.33 13.56 -20.03
N LEU A 464 0.70 14.21 -19.51
CA LEU A 464 1.43 13.68 -18.36
C LEU A 464 0.63 13.98 -17.09
N PHE A 465 0.61 13.08 -16.12
CA PHE A 465 0.29 13.50 -14.76
C PHE A 465 1.29 14.58 -14.31
N LEU A 466 1.01 15.30 -13.24
CA LEU A 466 1.89 16.34 -12.70
C LEU A 466 2.50 15.85 -11.39
N PHE A 467 3.38 14.85 -11.48
CA PHE A 467 4.21 14.41 -10.37
C PHE A 467 5.40 15.34 -10.18
N ARG A 468 5.95 15.35 -8.96
CA ARG A 468 7.14 16.15 -8.64
C ARG A 468 8.38 15.76 -9.44
N THR A 469 8.53 14.48 -9.78
CA THR A 469 9.72 13.95 -10.46
C THR A 469 9.34 13.13 -11.69
N TYR A 470 10.23 13.14 -12.68
CA TYR A 470 10.09 12.42 -13.96
C TYR A 470 11.41 11.75 -14.36
N PRO A 471 11.46 10.41 -14.53
CA PRO A 471 10.45 9.42 -14.14
C PRO A 471 10.04 9.50 -12.67
N ARG A 472 8.82 9.09 -12.34
CA ARG A 472 8.30 9.17 -10.96
C ARG A 472 9.23 8.45 -9.99
N LEU A 473 9.70 9.18 -8.98
CA LEU A 473 10.57 8.68 -7.92
C LEU A 473 9.83 8.74 -6.56
N PRO A 474 9.41 7.59 -6.00
CA PRO A 474 8.85 7.54 -4.66
C PRO A 474 9.85 8.02 -3.60
N PHE A 475 9.32 8.58 -2.52
CA PHE A 475 10.08 9.03 -1.35
C PHE A 475 11.12 10.14 -1.62
N TYR A 476 10.96 10.89 -2.71
CA TYR A 476 11.87 11.99 -3.04
C TYR A 476 11.92 13.02 -1.92
N GLU A 477 10.76 13.47 -1.43
CA GLU A 477 10.58 14.37 -0.29
C GLU A 477 11.34 13.89 0.94
N GLN A 478 11.16 12.61 1.28
CA GLN A 478 11.69 12.07 2.52
C GLN A 478 13.21 12.09 2.53
N ILE A 479 13.81 11.72 1.41
CA ILE A 479 15.26 11.57 1.29
C ILE A 479 15.95 12.89 0.94
N ASN A 480 15.38 13.70 0.05
CA ASN A 480 16.04 14.90 -0.49
C ASN A 480 15.67 16.17 0.28
N ASP A 481 14.46 16.25 0.87
CA ASP A 481 14.02 17.43 1.63
C ASP A 481 14.02 17.19 3.15
N SER A 482 14.48 16.02 3.61
CA SER A 482 14.46 15.65 5.03
C SER A 482 13.07 15.80 5.66
N ILE A 483 12.07 15.27 4.95
CA ILE A 483 10.69 15.13 5.44
C ILE A 483 10.56 13.74 6.10
N PRO A 484 9.89 13.59 7.25
CA PRO A 484 9.68 12.27 7.84
C PRO A 484 8.92 11.33 6.90
N PHE A 485 9.22 10.03 6.96
CA PHE A 485 8.36 9.01 6.38
C PHE A 485 7.02 8.96 7.09
N TYR A 486 5.97 8.45 6.42
CA TYR A 486 4.62 8.31 6.98
C TYR A 486 4.48 7.17 8.02
N THR A 487 5.58 6.80 8.68
CA THR A 487 5.62 5.85 9.79
C THR A 487 5.49 6.58 11.13
N ASP A 488 5.29 5.84 12.21
CA ASP A 488 5.26 6.34 13.59
C ASP A 488 6.58 7.06 13.95
N CYS A 489 7.71 6.44 13.63
CA CYS A 489 9.04 6.95 13.91
C CYS A 489 9.56 7.95 12.87
N GLY A 490 8.79 8.26 11.82
CA GLY A 490 9.21 9.21 10.79
C GLY A 490 10.33 8.69 9.88
N ARG A 491 10.67 7.40 9.96
CA ARG A 491 11.81 6.75 9.31
C ARG A 491 11.36 5.50 8.55
N LEU A 492 12.22 4.96 7.68
CA LEU A 492 12.06 3.60 7.14
C LEU A 492 12.14 2.62 8.31
N ALA A 493 11.01 2.01 8.66
CA ALA A 493 10.89 1.17 9.83
C ALA A 493 11.11 -0.31 9.49
N ALA A 494 12.22 -0.88 9.98
CA ALA A 494 12.48 -2.31 9.92
C ALA A 494 12.00 -3.03 11.20
N TYR A 495 11.83 -2.32 12.32
CA TYR A 495 11.33 -2.87 13.58
C TYR A 495 9.86 -2.53 13.82
N CYS A 496 9.10 -3.46 14.39
CA CYS A 496 7.71 -3.24 14.78
C CYS A 496 7.51 -3.61 16.26
N ASP A 497 7.33 -2.60 17.12
CA ASP A 497 7.12 -2.80 18.55
C ASP A 497 5.65 -2.83 18.96
N LEU A 498 4.73 -3.11 18.03
CA LEU A 498 3.33 -3.44 18.36
C LEU A 498 3.29 -4.76 19.15
N SER A 499 2.36 -4.86 20.11
CA SER A 499 2.28 -6.06 20.96
C SER A 499 1.96 -7.30 20.13
N GLU A 500 1.07 -7.15 19.14
CA GLU A 500 0.69 -8.21 18.21
C GLU A 500 1.88 -8.69 17.37
N ALA A 501 2.77 -7.78 16.96
CA ALA A 501 3.97 -8.14 16.22
C ALA A 501 5.00 -8.86 17.11
N ILE A 502 5.16 -8.41 18.37
CA ILE A 502 6.04 -9.06 19.34
C ILE A 502 5.51 -10.46 19.70
N ASP A 503 4.22 -10.59 19.98
CA ASP A 503 3.56 -11.85 20.35
C ASP A 503 3.54 -12.84 19.17
N ALA A 504 3.54 -12.33 17.93
CA ALA A 504 3.74 -13.14 16.73
C ALA A 504 5.23 -13.38 16.41
N GLY A 505 6.20 -12.83 17.15
CA GLY A 505 7.63 -12.95 16.80
C GLY A 505 8.00 -12.32 15.45
N GLU A 506 7.25 -11.31 15.00
CA GLU A 506 7.43 -10.58 13.73
C GLU A 506 7.86 -9.12 13.95
N ASN A 507 8.30 -8.78 15.17
CA ASN A 507 8.88 -7.48 15.51
C ASN A 507 10.15 -7.20 14.69
N LEU A 508 10.99 -8.23 14.46
CA LEU A 508 12.03 -8.24 13.43
C LEU A 508 11.52 -8.93 12.16
N ILE A 509 12.19 -8.71 11.03
CA ILE A 509 11.93 -9.47 9.81
C ILE A 509 12.55 -10.86 9.97
N VAL A 510 11.71 -11.89 9.85
CA VAL A 510 12.08 -13.30 10.09
C VAL A 510 11.62 -14.16 8.93
N HIS A 511 12.28 -15.31 8.72
CA HIS A 511 11.72 -16.35 7.87
C HIS A 511 10.67 -17.12 8.65
N ARG A 512 9.45 -17.15 8.12
CA ARG A 512 8.33 -17.92 8.65
C ARG A 512 7.83 -18.88 7.58
N GLU A 513 7.80 -20.17 7.90
CA GLU A 513 7.34 -21.19 6.96
C GLU A 513 5.88 -20.95 6.54
N PRO A 514 5.50 -21.26 5.30
CA PRO A 514 4.12 -21.22 4.86
C PRO A 514 3.15 -21.89 5.82
N VAL A 515 1.94 -21.32 5.89
CA VAL A 515 0.82 -21.90 6.64
C VAL A 515 0.38 -23.27 6.10
N GLU A 516 0.71 -23.56 4.84
CA GLU A 516 0.40 -24.81 4.15
C GLU A 516 1.48 -25.14 3.10
N ALA A 517 1.50 -26.39 2.62
CA ALA A 517 2.39 -26.83 1.53
C ALA A 517 3.91 -26.64 1.77
N THR A 518 4.36 -26.79 3.02
CA THR A 518 5.80 -26.86 3.37
C THR A 518 6.22 -28.27 3.80
N PRO A 519 7.46 -28.72 3.48
CA PRO A 519 8.03 -29.96 4.03
C PRO A 519 8.50 -29.81 5.48
N TYR A 520 8.52 -28.59 6.02
CA TYR A 520 8.89 -28.27 7.40
C TYR A 520 7.64 -28.12 8.28
N LEU A 521 7.83 -27.74 9.55
CA LEU A 521 6.71 -27.42 10.43
C LEU A 521 5.98 -26.16 9.90
N PRO A 522 4.68 -26.23 9.56
CA PRO A 522 3.97 -25.08 9.00
C PRO A 522 3.91 -23.90 9.97
N ASN A 523 3.95 -22.68 9.42
CA ASN A 523 3.80 -21.42 10.16
C ASN A 523 4.82 -21.19 11.30
N VAL A 524 5.94 -21.93 11.31
CA VAL A 524 7.00 -21.78 12.32
C VAL A 524 7.99 -20.69 11.89
N ILE A 525 8.51 -19.94 12.86
CA ILE A 525 9.67 -19.06 12.65
C ILE A 525 10.95 -19.89 12.74
N VAL A 526 11.83 -19.75 11.77
CA VAL A 526 13.14 -20.41 11.75
C VAL A 526 14.20 -19.42 12.23
N SER A 527 14.39 -19.30 13.55
CA SER A 527 15.41 -18.47 14.19
C SER A 527 15.61 -18.87 15.66
N THR A 528 16.82 -18.68 16.18
CA THR A 528 17.20 -18.81 17.59
C THR A 528 17.32 -17.47 18.33
N SER A 529 16.99 -16.37 17.64
CA SER A 529 17.11 -15.01 18.16
C SER A 529 16.35 -14.82 19.48
N PRO A 530 16.99 -14.29 20.53
CA PRO A 530 16.34 -14.05 21.82
C PRO A 530 15.36 -12.87 21.79
N PHE A 531 15.25 -12.20 20.64
CA PHE A 531 14.41 -11.02 20.45
C PHE A 531 13.04 -11.35 19.84
N LEU A 532 12.75 -12.63 19.65
CA LEU A 532 11.50 -13.15 19.14
C LEU A 532 10.84 -13.96 20.28
N LYS A 533 9.52 -13.80 20.48
CA LYS A 533 8.78 -14.49 21.53
C LYS A 533 7.97 -15.66 21.01
#